data_AF-A0A067K3H5-F1
#
_entry.id   AF-A0A067K3H5-F1
#
_cell.length_a   1.000
_cell.length_b   1.000
_cell.length_c   1.000
_cell.angle_alpha   90.00
_cell.angle_beta   90.00
_cell.angle_gamma   90.00
#
_symmetry.space_group_name_H-M   'P 1'
#
loop_
_entity.id
_entity.type
_entity.pdbx_description
1 polymer ?
#
loop_
_entity_poly.entity_id
_entity_poly.type
_entity_poly.pdbx_seq_one_letter_code
_entity_poly.pdbx_strand_id
1 'polypeptide(L)' 'MVNDEGDPLVLPIGPITRSRAKRYGAAISLFVQAQITQELHDVAFNKCCEELEGIPRLLMLLVAL' A
#
# COMPACT_ATOMS: atom_id res chain seq x y z
N MET A 1 -4.59 -28.39 4.72
CA MET A 1 -5.07 -27.12 5.27
C MET A 1 -3.84 -26.24 5.40
N VAL A 2 -3.80 -25.08 4.75
CA VAL A 2 -2.64 -24.17 4.84
C VAL A 2 -2.64 -23.61 6.25
N ASN A 3 -1.55 -23.83 6.99
CA ASN A 3 -1.40 -23.26 8.33
C ASN A 3 -0.94 -21.81 8.18
N ASP A 4 -1.88 -20.87 8.12
CA ASP A 4 -1.61 -19.42 8.10
C ASP A 4 -1.15 -18.87 9.45
N GLU A 5 -0.68 -19.72 10.38
CA GLU A 5 -0.24 -19.33 11.72
C GLU A 5 0.98 -18.39 11.71
N GLY A 6 1.70 -18.32 10.59
CA GLY A 6 2.82 -17.41 10.37
C GLY A 6 2.41 -16.02 9.87
N ASP A 7 1.19 -15.83 9.34
CA ASP A 7 0.75 -14.54 8.83
C ASP A 7 0.40 -13.59 9.99
N PRO A 8 1.12 -12.47 10.15
CA PRO A 8 0.84 -11.51 11.21
C PRO A 8 -0.50 -10.76 11.02
N LEU A 9 -1.14 -10.84 9.85
CA LEU A 9 -2.47 -10.29 9.58
C LEU A 9 -3.61 -11.27 9.86
N VAL A 10 -3.32 -12.53 10.22
CA VAL A 10 -4.35 -13.51 10.57
C VAL A 10 -4.60 -13.52 12.08
N LEU A 11 -5.82 -13.14 12.46
CA LEU A 11 -6.25 -13.20 13.86
C LEU A 11 -6.53 -14.67 14.25
N PRO A 12 -5.99 -15.16 15.37
CA PRO A 12 -6.34 -16.49 15.84
C PRO A 12 -7.82 -16.58 16.22
N ILE A 13 -8.42 -17.74 15.98
CA ILE A 13 -9.76 -18.06 16.48
C ILE A 13 -9.63 -18.42 17.96
N GLY A 14 -10.08 -17.53 18.85
CA GLY A 14 -10.05 -17.71 20.30
C GLY A 14 -9.21 -16.67 21.06
N PRO A 15 -8.91 -16.90 22.35
CA PRO A 15 -8.16 -15.95 23.17
C PRO A 15 -6.79 -15.62 22.59
N ILE A 16 -6.48 -14.33 22.47
CA ILE A 16 -5.21 -13.85 21.95
C ILE A 16 -4.26 -13.46 23.09
N THR A 17 -3.00 -13.85 22.97
CA THR A 17 -1.97 -13.41 23.91
C THR A 17 -1.65 -11.93 23.68
N ARG A 18 -1.24 -11.21 24.73
CA ARG A 18 -0.84 -9.79 24.63
C ARG A 18 0.23 -9.54 23.56
N SER A 19 1.22 -10.43 23.47
CA SER A 19 2.30 -10.33 22.47
C SER A 19 1.77 -10.50 21.05
N ARG A 20 0.81 -11.41 20.83
CA ARG A 20 0.17 -11.60 19.52
C ARG A 20 -0.74 -10.43 19.15
N ALA A 21 -1.49 -9.87 20.11
CA ALA A 21 -2.29 -8.66 19.90
C ALA A 21 -1.42 -7.45 19.48
N LYS A 22 -0.25 -7.27 20.13
CA LYS A 22 0.70 -6.20 19.76
C LYS A 22 1.25 -6.37 18.34
N ARG A 23 1.65 -7.59 17.96
CA ARG A 23 2.15 -7.88 16.60
C ARG A 23 1.08 -7.67 15.55
N TYR A 24 -0.13 -8.16 15.80
CA TYR A 24 -1.28 -7.97 14.92
C TYR A 24 -1.59 -6.48 14.70
N GLY A 25 -1.65 -5.69 15.77
CA GLY A 25 -1.87 -4.24 15.66
C GLY A 25 -0.79 -3.54 14.83
N ALA A 26 0.49 -3.88 15.05
CA ALA A 26 1.59 -3.34 14.24
C ALA A 26 1.49 -3.74 12.77
N ALA A 27 1.14 -4.99 12.47
CA ALA A 27 0.97 -5.48 11.11
C ALA A 27 -0.18 -4.79 10.39
N ILE A 28 -1.33 -4.61 11.05
CA ILE A 28 -2.47 -3.86 10.50
C ILE A 28 -2.09 -2.41 10.22
N SER A 29 -1.40 -1.73 11.15
CA SER A 29 -0.96 -0.35 10.91
C SER A 29 -0.03 -0.24 9.71
N LEU A 30 0.91 -1.16 9.55
CA LEU A 30 1.81 -1.21 8.39
C LEU A 30 1.05 -1.48 7.09
N PHE A 31 0.11 -2.43 7.11
CA PHE A 31 -0.71 -2.78 5.95
C PHE A 31 -1.56 -1.58 5.49
N VAL A 32 -2.22 -0.89 6.42
CA VAL A 32 -3.00 0.31 6.12
C VAL A 32 -2.11 1.42 5.58
N GLN A 33 -0.93 1.65 6.19
CA GLN A 33 0.01 2.66 5.71
C GLN A 33 0.50 2.37 4.30
N ALA A 34 0.80 1.11 3.98
CA ALA A 34 1.22 0.69 2.65
C ALA A 34 0.11 0.92 1.62
N GLN A 35 -1.14 0.56 1.94
CA GLN A 35 -2.27 0.81 1.05
C GLN A 35 -2.52 2.30 0.81
N ILE A 36 -2.53 3.12 1.87
CA ILE A 36 -2.71 4.58 1.72
C ILE A 36 -1.59 5.18 0.88
N THR A 37 -0.34 4.74 1.09
CA THR A 37 0.81 5.23 0.34
C THR A 37 0.70 4.86 -1.13
N GLN A 38 0.29 3.62 -1.43
CA GLN A 38 0.06 3.16 -2.80
C GLN A 38 -1.07 3.94 -3.47
N GLU A 39 -2.23 4.06 -2.83
CA GLU A 39 -3.36 4.82 -3.36
C GLU A 39 -3.00 6.29 -3.59
N LEU A 40 -2.29 6.92 -2.64
CA LEU A 40 -1.85 8.30 -2.77
C LEU A 40 -0.86 8.46 -3.93
N HIS A 41 0.07 7.52 -4.07
CA HIS A 41 1.00 7.48 -5.20
C HIS A 41 0.24 7.37 -6.52
N ASP A 42 -0.72 6.45 -6.62
CA ASP A 42 -1.50 6.22 -7.84
C ASP A 42 -2.36 7.44 -8.20
N VAL A 43 -2.99 8.08 -7.20
CA VAL A 43 -3.74 9.33 -7.39
C VAL A 43 -2.83 10.46 -7.87
N ALA A 44 -1.67 10.64 -7.24
CA ALA A 44 -0.71 11.69 -7.62
C ALA A 44 -0.14 11.43 -9.02
N PHE A 45 0.18 10.18 -9.33
CA PHE A 45 0.68 9.77 -10.64
C PHE A 45 -0.37 9.97 -11.73
N ASN A 46 -1.61 9.52 -11.52
CA ASN A 46 -2.69 9.70 -12.49
C ASN A 46 -2.96 11.17 -12.77
N LYS A 47 -3.02 12.00 -11.71
CA LYS A 47 -3.17 13.44 -11.87
C LYS A 47 -2.03 14.07 -12.65
N CYS A 48 -0.78 13.64 -12.39
CA CYS A 48 0.37 14.05 -13.18
C CYS A 48 0.15 13.70 -14.66
N CYS A 49 -0.18 12.44 -14.98
CA CYS A 49 -0.45 12.02 -16.35
C CYS A 49 -1.53 12.87 -17.05
N GLU A 50 -2.63 13.20 -16.37
CA GLU A 50 -3.68 14.08 -16.90
C GLU A 50 -3.17 15.50 -17.19
N GLU A 51 -2.40 16.09 -16.27
CA GLU A 51 -1.77 17.41 -16.48
C GLU A 51 -0.78 17.37 -17.64
N LEU A 52 -0.01 16.28 -17.77
CA LEU A 52 0.97 16.07 -18.84
C LEU A 52 0.32 15.88 -20.22
N GLU A 53 -0.84 15.22 -20.30
CA GLU A 53 -1.61 15.07 -21.54
C GLU A 53 -2.10 16.43 -22.09
N GLY A 54 -2.36 17.39 -21.19
CA GLY A 54 -2.70 18.77 -21.55
C GLY A 54 -1.52 19.66 -21.95
N ILE A 55 -0.26 19.23 -21.76
CA ILE A 55 0.94 20.04 -22.00
C ILE A 55 1.65 19.63 -23.31
N PRO A 56 1.90 20.55 -24.26
CA PRO A 56 2.39 20.21 -25.59
C PRO A 56 3.89 19.89 -25.61
N ARG A 57 4.24 18.75 -26.24
CA ARG A 57 5.56 18.30 -26.79
C ARG A 57 6.80 18.28 -25.88
N LEU A 58 6.96 19.20 -24.93
CA LEU A 58 8.13 19.28 -24.03
C LEU A 58 8.23 18.07 -23.10
N LEU A 59 7.11 17.46 -22.75
CA LEU A 59 7.06 16.26 -21.90
C LEU A 59 7.37 14.97 -22.65
N MET A 60 6.96 14.89 -23.92
CA MET A 60 7.30 13.77 -24.80
C MET A 60 8.83 13.66 -25.01
N LEU A 61 9.55 14.77 -24.90
CA LEU A 61 11.02 14.82 -24.96
C LEU A 61 11.70 14.38 -23.65
N LEU A 62 11.05 14.53 -22.50
CA LEU A 62 11.58 14.10 -21.19
C LEU A 62 11.41 12.59 -20.96
N VAL A 63 10.35 11.98 -21.47
CA VAL A 63 10.10 10.52 -21.37
C VAL A 63 10.95 9.72 -22.36
N ALA A 64 11.45 10.35 -23.43
CA ALA A 64 12.26 9.72 -24.47
C ALA A 64 13.78 9.70 -24.19
N LEU A 65 14.22 10.20 -23.03
CA LEU A 65 15.62 10.22 -22.58
C LEU A 65 15.88 9.14 -21.52
#